data_AF-A0A1H0V1P1-F1
#
_entry.id   AF-A0A1H0V1P1-F1
#
_cell.length_a   1.000
_cell.length_b   1.000
_cell.length_c   1.000
_cell.angle_alpha   90.00
_cell.angle_beta   90.00
_cell.angle_gamma   90.00
#
_symmetry.space_group_name_H-M   'P 1'
#
loop_
_entity.id
_entity.type
_entity.pdbx_description
1 polymer ?
#
loop_
_entity_poly.entity_id
_entity_poly.type
_entity_poly.pdbx_seq_one_letter_code
_entity_poly.pdbx_strand_id
1 'polypeptide(L)'
;MEEEGRQHDIILRKNFIESVFVYKRWRTVADNFTPARLVTFHTEHKLLLRAHSEKHYRILGRITAGAGTLNPDEFLYAYQENLMSCMRLKPTVQKHVNVLMHIMGHFKKQLSKDEKQELLEVIDSFKNQHIPLIVPIALLNHYVRKYDEYLAKQHYLNPHPTELKLRNHA
;
A
#
# COMPACT_ATOMS: atom_id res chain seq x y z
N MET A 1 20.12 -10.09 -22.15
CA MET A 1 19.83 -8.67 -22.49
C MET A 1 18.34 -8.40 -22.72
N GLU A 2 17.58 -9.27 -23.42
CA GLU A 2 16.12 -9.03 -23.60
C GLU A 2 15.26 -9.25 -22.32
N GLU A 3 15.64 -10.17 -21.44
CA GLU A 3 14.85 -10.50 -20.24
C GLU A 3 14.86 -9.39 -19.17
N GLU A 4 16.00 -8.75 -18.95
CA GLU A 4 16.12 -7.60 -18.02
C GLU A 4 15.28 -6.41 -18.49
N GLY A 5 15.23 -6.15 -19.81
CA GLY A 5 14.37 -5.13 -20.40
C GLY A 5 12.88 -5.43 -20.21
N ARG A 6 12.45 -6.68 -20.43
CA ARG A 6 11.06 -7.13 -20.19
C ARG A 6 10.66 -7.01 -18.72
N GLN A 7 11.54 -7.37 -17.80
CA GLN A 7 11.27 -7.26 -16.35
C GLN A 7 11.16 -5.80 -15.91
N HIS A 8 12.03 -4.91 -16.44
CA HIS A 8 11.97 -3.48 -16.17
C HIS A 8 10.64 -2.84 -16.64
N ASP A 9 10.19 -3.20 -17.84
CA ASP A 9 8.92 -2.76 -18.41
C ASP A 9 7.72 -3.22 -17.60
N ILE A 10 7.74 -4.47 -17.12
CA ILE A 10 6.71 -5.01 -16.26
C ILE A 10 6.61 -4.16 -15.00
N ILE A 11 7.72 -3.89 -14.30
CA ILE A 11 7.71 -3.11 -13.05
C ILE A 11 7.22 -1.68 -13.29
N LEU A 12 7.64 -1.03 -14.38
CA LEU A 12 7.14 0.30 -14.78
C LEU A 12 5.62 0.30 -14.98
N ARG A 13 5.10 -0.71 -15.69
CA ARG A 13 3.66 -0.88 -15.91
C ARG A 13 2.90 -1.13 -14.61
N LYS A 14 3.43 -1.96 -13.69
CA LYS A 14 2.81 -2.19 -12.37
C LYS A 14 2.64 -0.88 -11.61
N ASN A 15 3.71 -0.12 -11.47
CA ASN A 15 3.71 1.14 -10.75
C ASN A 15 2.81 2.19 -11.41
N PHE A 16 2.83 2.27 -12.75
CA PHE A 16 1.98 3.20 -13.49
C PHE A 16 0.50 2.89 -13.30
N ILE A 17 0.09 1.63 -13.47
CA ILE A 17 -1.32 1.21 -13.32
C ILE A 17 -1.82 1.52 -11.91
N GLU A 18 -1.05 1.16 -10.89
CA GLU A 18 -1.39 1.46 -9.49
C GLU A 18 -1.50 2.97 -9.24
N SER A 19 -0.58 3.77 -9.78
CA SER A 19 -0.62 5.24 -9.70
C SER A 19 -1.89 5.82 -10.34
N VAL A 20 -2.33 5.29 -11.48
CA VAL A 20 -3.55 5.73 -12.17
C VAL A 20 -4.79 5.47 -11.30
N PHE A 21 -4.91 4.29 -10.70
CA PHE A 21 -6.03 3.97 -9.82
C PHE A 21 -6.04 4.80 -8.54
N VAL A 22 -4.88 5.03 -7.93
CA VAL A 22 -4.74 5.93 -6.78
C VAL A 22 -5.15 7.35 -7.16
N TYR A 23 -4.69 7.86 -8.32
CA TYR A 23 -5.05 9.19 -8.79
C TYR A 23 -6.55 9.32 -9.08
N LYS A 24 -7.17 8.29 -9.67
CA LYS A 24 -8.63 8.25 -9.88
C LYS A 24 -9.40 8.35 -8.56
N ARG A 25 -8.99 7.58 -7.54
CA ARG A 25 -9.60 7.63 -6.20
C ARG A 25 -9.38 9.01 -5.55
N TRP A 26 -8.19 9.58 -5.72
CA TRP A 26 -7.86 10.93 -5.23
C TRP A 26 -8.75 12.01 -5.86
N ARG A 27 -8.94 12.00 -7.19
CA ARG A 27 -9.83 12.95 -7.89
C ARG A 27 -11.24 12.97 -7.30
N THR A 28 -11.77 11.80 -6.97
CA THR A 28 -13.10 11.66 -6.36
C THR A 28 -13.20 12.38 -5.01
N VAL A 29 -12.11 12.40 -4.23
CA VAL A 29 -12.00 13.13 -2.96
C VAL A 29 -11.83 14.62 -3.20
N ALA A 30 -10.92 15.02 -4.11
CA ALA A 30 -10.64 16.42 -4.42
C ALA A 30 -11.88 17.14 -4.98
N ASP A 31 -12.65 16.49 -5.85
CA ASP A 31 -13.82 17.10 -6.51
C ASP A 31 -14.99 17.35 -5.53
N ASN A 32 -15.05 16.67 -4.39
CA ASN A 32 -16.01 17.01 -3.33
C ASN A 32 -15.37 16.85 -1.95
N PHE A 33 -14.41 17.72 -1.68
CA PHE A 33 -13.58 17.62 -0.50
C PHE A 33 -14.37 17.75 0.81
N THR A 34 -14.11 16.83 1.73
CA THR A 34 -14.36 17.01 3.15
C THR A 34 -13.20 16.43 3.95
N PRO A 35 -12.91 16.94 5.16
CA PRO A 35 -11.88 16.35 6.03
C PRO A 35 -12.09 14.84 6.27
N ALA A 36 -13.34 14.43 6.45
CA ALA A 36 -13.68 13.01 6.64
C ALA A 36 -13.30 12.15 5.41
N ARG A 37 -13.64 12.60 4.19
CA ARG A 37 -13.31 11.86 2.95
C ARG A 37 -11.81 11.74 2.75
N LEU A 38 -11.05 12.78 3.10
CA LEU A 38 -9.60 12.70 3.08
C LEU A 38 -9.06 11.69 4.09
N VAL A 39 -9.53 11.74 5.34
CA VAL A 39 -9.08 10.82 6.39
C VAL A 39 -9.36 9.37 5.97
N THR A 40 -10.53 9.10 5.38
CA THR A 40 -10.86 7.80 4.79
C THR A 40 -9.91 7.44 3.67
N PHE A 41 -9.70 8.32 2.69
CA PHE A 41 -8.77 8.06 1.59
C PHE A 41 -7.36 7.74 2.10
N HIS A 42 -6.81 8.58 2.97
CA HIS A 42 -5.47 8.36 3.50
C HIS A 42 -5.41 7.04 4.28
N THR A 43 -6.41 6.77 5.09
CA THR A 43 -6.55 5.53 5.85
C THR A 43 -6.45 4.32 4.93
N GLU A 44 -7.22 4.28 3.84
CA GLU A 44 -7.30 3.14 2.91
C GLU A 44 -6.04 2.95 2.04
N HIS A 45 -5.22 4.00 1.91
CA HIS A 45 -4.02 4.00 1.08
C HIS A 45 -2.72 3.95 1.89
N LYS A 46 -2.74 4.13 3.21
CA LYS A 46 -1.53 4.36 4.00
C LYS A 46 -0.46 3.27 3.89
N LEU A 47 -0.87 1.99 3.83
CA LEU A 47 0.06 0.88 3.67
C LEU A 47 0.69 0.86 2.27
N LEU A 48 -0.08 1.25 1.26
CA LEU A 48 0.43 1.42 -0.10
C LEU A 48 1.46 2.56 -0.12
N LEU A 49 1.10 3.74 0.40
CA LEU A 49 2.02 4.88 0.48
C LEU A 49 3.31 4.52 1.22
N ARG A 50 3.22 3.71 2.28
CA ARG A 50 4.37 3.23 3.03
C ARG A 50 5.25 2.28 2.20
N ALA A 51 4.67 1.41 1.39
CA ALA A 51 5.41 0.53 0.49
C ALA A 51 6.21 1.32 -0.56
N HIS A 52 5.70 2.46 -1.03
CA HIS A 52 6.41 3.34 -1.97
C HIS A 52 7.43 4.22 -1.24
N SER A 53 7.05 4.85 -0.12
CA SER A 53 7.92 5.75 0.63
C SER A 53 7.44 6.01 2.05
N GLU A 54 8.19 5.52 3.04
CA GLU A 54 8.00 5.86 4.46
C GLU A 54 8.04 7.39 4.72
N LYS A 55 8.91 8.11 4.00
CA LYS A 55 9.00 9.58 4.09
C LYS A 55 7.67 10.23 3.71
N HIS A 56 7.13 9.90 2.53
CA HIS A 56 5.87 10.48 2.06
C HIS A 56 4.67 10.00 2.88
N TYR A 57 4.66 8.74 3.31
CA TYR A 57 3.66 8.23 4.26
C TYR A 57 3.55 9.12 5.50
N ARG A 58 4.68 9.47 6.13
CA ARG A 58 4.70 10.36 7.30
C ARG A 58 4.27 11.80 6.96
N ILE A 59 4.73 12.33 5.82
CA ILE A 59 4.34 13.68 5.38
C ILE A 59 2.83 13.75 5.15
N LEU A 60 2.28 12.83 4.36
CA LEU A 60 0.85 12.77 4.05
C LEU A 60 0.00 12.51 5.31
N GLY A 61 0.50 11.70 6.26
CA GLY A 61 -0.16 11.50 7.54
C GLY A 61 -0.25 12.81 8.36
N ARG A 62 0.83 13.59 8.40
CA ARG A 62 0.83 14.91 9.07
C ARG A 62 -0.10 15.91 8.38
N ILE A 63 -0.09 15.94 7.05
CA ILE A 63 -1.03 16.77 6.29
C ILE A 63 -2.46 16.35 6.64
N THR A 64 -2.78 15.05 6.59
CA THR A 64 -4.11 14.51 6.95
C THR A 64 -4.55 14.90 8.37
N ALA A 65 -3.64 14.89 9.34
CA ALA A 65 -3.94 15.28 10.72
C ALA A 65 -4.30 16.76 10.88
N GLY A 66 -3.85 17.63 9.96
CA GLY A 66 -4.24 19.03 9.88
C GLY A 66 -5.49 19.29 9.03
N ALA A 67 -6.22 18.25 8.61
CA ALA A 67 -7.43 18.44 7.81
C ALA A 67 -8.49 19.21 8.62
N GLY A 68 -9.01 20.30 8.03
CA GLY A 68 -10.01 21.15 8.67
C GLY A 68 -9.45 22.39 9.39
N THR A 69 -8.13 22.54 9.52
CA THR A 69 -7.51 23.76 10.07
C THR A 69 -6.90 24.67 9.00
N LEU A 70 -6.57 24.11 7.84
CA LEU A 70 -5.97 24.81 6.70
C LEU A 70 -7.02 25.22 5.67
N ASN A 71 -6.67 26.20 4.83
CA ASN A 71 -7.43 26.50 3.62
C ASN A 71 -7.56 25.22 2.76
N PRO A 72 -8.78 24.81 2.36
CA PRO A 72 -9.00 23.60 1.57
C PRO A 72 -8.16 23.50 0.29
N ASP A 73 -7.95 24.61 -0.43
CA ASP A 73 -7.25 24.59 -1.72
C ASP A 73 -5.75 24.37 -1.53
N GLU A 74 -5.13 25.09 -0.60
CA GLU A 74 -3.72 24.91 -0.24
C GLU A 74 -3.47 23.48 0.27
N PHE A 75 -4.41 22.97 1.05
CA PHE A 75 -4.38 21.63 1.59
C PHE A 75 -4.41 20.57 0.48
N LEU A 76 -5.40 20.64 -0.41
CA LEU A 76 -5.59 19.69 -1.50
C LEU A 76 -4.38 19.70 -2.43
N TYR A 77 -3.84 20.88 -2.74
CA TYR A 77 -2.63 21.04 -3.53
C TYR A 77 -1.43 20.34 -2.86
N ALA A 78 -1.15 20.66 -1.60
CA ALA A 78 -0.02 20.08 -0.87
C ALA A 78 -0.13 18.56 -0.73
N TYR A 79 -1.34 18.04 -0.49
CA TYR A 79 -1.59 16.61 -0.41
C TYR A 79 -1.36 15.93 -1.77
N GLN A 80 -1.94 16.47 -2.85
CA GLN A 80 -1.79 15.91 -4.20
C GLN A 80 -0.33 15.88 -4.64
N GLU A 81 0.42 16.95 -4.45
CA GLU A 81 1.84 17.03 -4.82
C GLU A 81 2.66 15.93 -4.12
N ASN A 82 2.45 15.74 -2.81
CA ASN A 82 3.13 14.68 -2.06
C ASN A 82 2.64 13.28 -2.43
N LEU A 83 1.35 13.11 -2.72
CA LEU A 83 0.77 11.85 -3.17
C LEU A 83 1.38 11.41 -4.50
N MET A 84 1.39 12.30 -5.51
CA MET A 84 1.92 12.00 -6.83
C MET A 84 3.43 11.79 -6.80
N SER A 85 4.14 12.54 -5.96
CA SER A 85 5.57 12.32 -5.73
C SER A 85 5.85 10.97 -5.06
N CYS A 86 5.00 10.52 -4.14
CA CYS A 86 5.08 9.17 -3.57
C CYS A 86 4.86 8.09 -4.62
N MET A 87 3.78 8.18 -5.40
CA MET A 87 3.40 7.15 -6.38
C MET A 87 4.36 7.02 -7.57
N ARG A 88 5.16 8.05 -7.85
CA ARG A 88 6.27 7.97 -8.83
C ARG A 88 7.41 7.05 -8.38
N LEU A 89 7.55 6.79 -7.08
CA LEU A 89 8.62 5.95 -6.54
C LEU A 89 8.24 4.48 -6.62
N LYS A 90 9.10 3.64 -7.18
CA LYS A 90 8.90 2.19 -7.18
C LYS A 90 9.05 1.64 -5.75
N PRO A 91 8.12 0.79 -5.26
CA PRO A 91 8.34 0.08 -4.02
C PRO A 91 9.46 -0.94 -4.19
N THR A 92 10.22 -1.19 -3.12
CA THR A 92 11.30 -2.19 -3.10
C THR A 92 10.87 -3.41 -2.30
N VAL A 93 11.50 -4.56 -2.53
CA VAL A 93 11.26 -5.79 -1.75
C VAL A 93 11.34 -5.50 -0.24
N GLN A 94 12.38 -4.79 0.20
CA GLN A 94 12.54 -4.44 1.61
C GLN A 94 11.39 -3.55 2.14
N LYS A 95 10.87 -2.60 1.35
CA LYS A 95 9.72 -1.79 1.78
C LYS A 95 8.44 -2.62 1.88
N HIS A 96 8.23 -3.57 0.95
CA HIS A 96 7.13 -4.53 1.06
C HIS A 96 7.27 -5.39 2.31
N VAL A 97 8.44 -5.96 2.59
CA VAL A 97 8.71 -6.72 3.81
C VAL A 97 8.37 -5.89 5.05
N ASN A 98 8.79 -4.63 5.11
CA ASN A 98 8.49 -3.75 6.23
C ASN A 98 6.98 -3.52 6.41
N VAL A 99 6.22 -3.42 5.31
CA VAL A 99 4.75 -3.31 5.36
C VAL A 99 4.11 -4.62 5.81
N LEU A 100 4.55 -5.77 5.29
CA LEU A 100 4.04 -7.09 5.69
C LEU A 100 4.28 -7.35 7.18
N MET A 101 5.49 -7.06 7.68
CA MET A 101 5.84 -7.16 9.10
C MET A 101 5.01 -6.22 9.96
N HIS A 102 4.73 -5.01 9.47
CA HIS A 102 3.85 -4.08 10.17
C HIS A 102 2.42 -4.62 10.29
N ILE A 103 1.86 -5.17 9.21
CA ILE A 103 0.53 -5.79 9.22
C ILE A 103 0.51 -6.99 10.18
N MET A 104 1.52 -7.86 10.14
CA MET A 104 1.67 -8.97 11.10
C MET A 104 1.60 -8.48 12.55
N GLY A 105 2.20 -7.33 12.85
CA GLY A 105 2.16 -6.71 14.17
C GLY A 105 0.75 -6.41 14.71
N HIS A 106 -0.25 -6.21 13.84
CA HIS A 106 -1.65 -6.04 14.26
C HIS A 106 -2.21 -7.31 14.91
N PHE A 107 -1.73 -8.48 14.47
CA PHE A 107 -2.21 -9.78 14.94
C PHE A 107 -1.34 -10.38 16.05
N LYS A 108 -0.45 -9.59 16.66
CA LYS A 108 0.52 -10.08 17.64
C LYS A 108 -0.10 -10.77 18.86
N LYS A 109 -1.35 -10.45 19.21
CA LYS A 109 -2.09 -11.05 20.33
C LYS A 109 -3.02 -12.19 19.89
N GLN A 110 -3.30 -12.30 18.59
CA GLN A 110 -4.28 -13.20 18.01
C GLN A 110 -3.64 -14.45 17.42
N LEU A 111 -2.44 -14.32 16.84
CA LEU A 111 -1.71 -15.45 16.26
C LEU A 111 -0.98 -16.24 17.33
N SER A 112 -1.12 -17.56 17.25
CA SER A 112 -0.29 -18.53 17.96
C SER A 112 1.18 -18.40 17.57
N LYS A 113 2.06 -19.08 18.31
CA LYS A 113 3.50 -19.09 17.99
C LYS A 113 3.76 -19.70 16.61
N ASP A 114 3.01 -20.75 16.27
CA ASP A 114 3.14 -21.50 15.02
C ASP A 114 2.67 -20.66 13.81
N GLU A 115 1.47 -20.08 13.87
CA GLU A 115 0.94 -19.18 12.82
C GLU A 115 1.86 -17.96 12.59
N LYS A 116 2.49 -17.43 13.64
CA LYS A 116 3.49 -16.35 13.50
C LYS A 116 4.73 -16.82 12.76
N GLN A 117 5.20 -18.03 13.07
CA GLN A 117 6.39 -18.60 12.46
C GLN A 117 6.16 -18.88 10.98
N GLU A 118 5.03 -19.49 10.63
CA GLU A 118 4.61 -19.71 9.23
C GLU A 118 4.59 -18.38 8.45
N LEU A 119 3.97 -17.33 9.01
CA LEU A 119 3.89 -16.04 8.34
C LEU A 119 5.29 -15.40 8.16
N LEU A 120 6.20 -15.56 9.12
CA LEU A 120 7.58 -15.09 8.99
C LEU A 120 8.35 -15.82 7.89
N GLU A 121 8.17 -17.13 7.77
CA GLU A 121 8.80 -17.96 6.74
C GLU A 121 8.30 -17.60 5.33
N VAL A 122 7.01 -17.33 5.19
CA VAL A 122 6.43 -16.85 3.93
C VAL A 122 6.96 -15.45 3.59
N ILE A 123 7.07 -14.55 4.57
CA ILE A 123 7.65 -13.22 4.35
C ILE A 123 9.14 -13.31 3.96
N ASP A 124 9.90 -14.21 4.58
CA ASP A 124 11.32 -14.41 4.25
C ASP A 124 11.51 -15.04 2.86
N SER A 125 10.65 -15.99 2.49
CA SER A 125 10.61 -16.54 1.13
C SER A 125 10.34 -15.47 0.08
N PHE A 126 9.42 -14.53 0.36
CA PHE A 126 9.18 -13.38 -0.51
C PHE A 126 10.38 -12.42 -0.53
N LYS A 127 10.99 -12.15 0.64
CA LYS A 127 12.19 -11.29 0.75
C LYS A 127 13.34 -11.80 -0.11
N ASN A 128 13.54 -13.12 -0.13
CA ASN A 128 14.53 -13.80 -0.97
C ASN A 128 14.06 -14.00 -2.42
N GLN A 129 12.88 -13.47 -2.77
CA GLN A 129 12.28 -13.53 -4.11
C GLN A 129 12.01 -14.95 -4.61
N HIS A 130 11.88 -15.93 -3.71
CA HIS A 130 11.49 -17.30 -4.05
C HIS A 130 10.00 -17.44 -4.38
N ILE A 131 9.18 -16.52 -3.86
CA ILE A 131 7.73 -16.47 -4.09
C ILE A 131 7.28 -15.04 -4.39
N PRO A 132 6.18 -14.84 -5.14
CA PRO A 132 5.67 -13.51 -5.44
C PRO A 132 4.98 -12.87 -4.22
N LEU A 133 4.89 -11.54 -4.23
CA LEU A 133 4.25 -10.73 -3.17
C LEU A 133 2.81 -11.17 -2.84
N ILE A 134 2.08 -11.72 -3.81
CA ILE A 134 0.70 -12.13 -3.60
C ILE A 134 0.55 -13.25 -2.56
N VAL A 135 1.57 -14.10 -2.38
CA VAL A 135 1.51 -15.22 -1.43
C VAL A 135 1.43 -14.73 0.03
N PRO A 136 2.37 -13.89 0.53
CA PRO A 136 2.22 -13.32 1.87
C PRO A 136 0.96 -12.44 2.01
N ILE A 137 0.52 -11.76 0.94
CA ILE A 137 -0.74 -10.99 0.97
C ILE A 137 -1.94 -11.91 1.19
N ALA A 138 -2.00 -13.06 0.52
CA ALA A 138 -3.10 -14.01 0.65
C ALA A 138 -3.19 -14.57 2.08
N LEU A 139 -2.05 -14.94 2.67
CA LEU A 139 -2.00 -15.41 4.05
C LEU A 139 -2.40 -14.30 5.05
N LEU A 140 -1.92 -13.06 4.85
CA LEU A 140 -2.37 -11.93 5.67
C LEU A 140 -3.87 -11.67 5.52
N ASN A 141 -4.42 -11.76 4.32
CA ASN A 141 -5.85 -11.57 4.07
C ASN A 141 -6.72 -12.62 4.79
N HIS A 142 -6.22 -13.84 4.99
CA HIS A 142 -6.88 -14.82 5.84
C HIS A 142 -7.05 -14.30 7.28
N TYR A 143 -5.98 -13.76 7.89
CA TYR A 143 -6.02 -13.22 9.24
C TYR A 143 -6.82 -11.91 9.35
N VAL A 144 -6.72 -11.03 8.36
CA VAL A 144 -7.52 -9.81 8.25
C VAL A 144 -9.01 -10.14 8.28
N ARG A 145 -9.45 -11.11 7.47
CA ARG A 145 -10.85 -11.56 7.44
C ARG A 145 -11.34 -12.09 8.80
N LYS A 146 -10.46 -12.72 9.58
CA LYS A 146 -10.81 -13.32 10.87
C LYS A 146 -10.79 -12.33 12.03
N TYR A 147 -9.94 -11.31 11.97
CA TYR A 147 -9.60 -10.52 13.16
C TYR A 147 -9.63 -8.99 12.99
N ASP A 148 -9.57 -8.43 11.78
CA ASP A 148 -9.41 -6.97 11.59
C ASP A 148 -10.14 -6.44 10.34
N GLU A 149 -11.36 -5.94 10.52
CA GLU A 149 -12.14 -5.31 9.46
C GLU A 149 -11.54 -3.98 8.96
N TYR A 150 -10.72 -3.32 9.76
CA TYR A 150 -10.12 -2.04 9.38
C TYR A 150 -9.00 -2.24 8.34
N LEU A 151 -8.18 -3.27 8.51
CA LEU A 151 -7.17 -3.64 7.51
C LEU A 151 -7.79 -4.13 6.20
N ALA A 152 -9.01 -4.67 6.22
CA ALA A 152 -9.70 -5.15 5.02
C ALA A 152 -9.94 -4.03 3.98
N LYS A 153 -10.01 -2.76 4.40
CA LYS A 153 -10.18 -1.61 3.50
C LYS A 153 -8.89 -1.14 2.84
N GLN A 154 -7.73 -1.71 3.20
CA GLN A 154 -6.43 -1.27 2.68
C GLN A 154 -6.24 -1.71 1.22
N HIS A 155 -6.03 -0.76 0.30
CA HIS A 155 -5.74 -1.08 -1.11
C HIS A 155 -4.41 -1.82 -1.31
N TYR A 156 -3.49 -1.77 -0.32
CA TYR A 156 -2.31 -2.63 -0.31
C TYR A 156 -2.68 -4.11 -0.22
N LEU A 157 -3.72 -4.47 0.52
CA LEU A 157 -4.15 -5.85 0.73
C LEU A 157 -5.21 -6.30 -0.29
N ASN A 158 -6.05 -5.35 -0.70
CA ASN A 158 -7.15 -5.57 -1.65
C ASN A 158 -7.04 -4.59 -2.83
N PRO A 159 -6.04 -4.79 -3.71
CA PRO A 159 -5.90 -3.98 -4.92
C PRO A 159 -7.01 -4.32 -5.93
N HIS A 160 -7.28 -3.40 -6.88
CA HIS A 160 -8.17 -3.62 -8.00
C HIS A 160 -7.76 -4.87 -8.80
N PRO A 161 -8.68 -5.64 -9.41
CA PRO A 161 -8.33 -6.87 -10.15
C PRO A 161 -7.20 -6.72 -11.18
N THR A 162 -7.12 -5.58 -11.86
CA THR A 162 -6.01 -5.26 -12.78
C THR A 162 -4.68 -5.09 -12.05
N GLU A 163 -4.66 -4.40 -10.91
CA GLU A 163 -3.48 -4.26 -10.04
C GLU A 163 -3.09 -5.63 -9.45
N LEU A 164 -4.07 -6.47 -9.12
CA LEU A 164 -3.88 -7.82 -8.59
C LEU A 164 -3.17 -8.74 -9.59
N LYS A 165 -3.62 -8.78 -10.86
CA LYS A 165 -2.98 -9.58 -11.91
C LYS A 165 -1.49 -9.29 -12.03
N LEU A 166 -1.11 -8.02 -11.85
CA LEU A 166 0.28 -7.59 -11.91
C LEU A 166 1.11 -8.14 -10.73
N ARG A 167 0.51 -8.42 -9.57
CA ARG A 167 1.23 -8.96 -8.39
C ARG A 167 1.50 -10.46 -8.43
N ASN A 168 0.96 -11.17 -9.44
CA ASN A 168 1.09 -12.63 -9.58
C ASN A 168 2.37 -13.08 -10.29
N HIS A 169 3.14 -12.16 -10.86
CA HIS A 169 4.37 -12.48 -11.59
C HIS A 169 5.60 -12.30 -10.69
N ALA A 170 6.30 -13.41 -10.42
CA ALA A 170 7.68 -13.45 -9.92
C ALA A 170 8.64 -13.35 -11.10
#